data_AF-A0A4R1BFE9-F1
#
_entry.id   AF-A0A4R1BFE9-F1
#
_cell.length_a   1.000
_cell.length_b   1.000
_cell.length_c   1.000
_cell.angle_alpha   90.00
_cell.angle_beta   90.00
_cell.angle_gamma   90.00
#
_symmetry.space_group_name_H-M   'P 1'
#
loop_
_entity.id
_entity.type
_entity.pdbx_description
1 polymer ?
#
loop_
_entity_poly.entity_id
_entity_poly.type
_entity_poly.pdbx_seq_one_letter_code
_entity_poly.pdbx_strand_id
1 'polypeptide(L)'
;MHLQGVFLQSTSAASEDPVFGGARVFIHQHDAGGAAGHIVNQPLGRTLNELAEFADAPALPLYHGGPVDGEHLFFLHRRPDLIGGGTDVGAGVFWGGDFAAAVAALRAGTLPVTDIRVFVGYCGWDAGELEAEIEDGGWEVLDPSPALPTWGG
;
A
#
# COMPACT_ATOMS: atom_id res chain seq x y z
N MET A 1 20.17 3.91 4.59
CA MET A 1 19.11 4.82 4.11
C MET A 1 17.83 4.49 4.88
N HIS A 2 16.92 5.43 5.13
CA HIS A 2 15.63 5.11 5.78
C HIS A 2 14.49 5.42 4.79
N LEU A 3 13.80 4.37 4.35
CA LEU A 3 12.80 4.43 3.27
C LEU A 3 11.36 4.21 3.73
N GLN A 4 11.13 3.91 5.01
CA GLN A 4 9.78 3.77 5.53
C GLN A 4 9.00 5.08 5.42
N GLY A 5 7.77 5.01 4.95
CA GLY A 5 6.91 6.17 4.71
C GLY A 5 7.20 6.90 3.40
N VAL A 6 8.05 6.35 2.53
CA VAL A 6 8.47 6.96 1.27
C VAL A 6 7.80 6.28 0.07
N PHE A 7 7.61 7.04 -0.99
CA PHE A 7 7.16 6.52 -2.29
C PHE A 7 8.34 6.26 -3.21
N LEU A 8 8.30 5.13 -3.90
CA LEU A 8 9.17 4.82 -5.02
C LEU A 8 8.39 4.96 -6.32
N GLN A 9 9.05 5.48 -7.35
CA GLN A 9 8.55 5.51 -8.72
C GLN A 9 9.43 4.59 -9.57
N SER A 10 8.83 3.62 -10.25
CA SER A 10 9.55 2.77 -11.20
C SER A 10 10.12 3.65 -12.33
N THR A 11 11.40 3.48 -12.66
CA THR A 11 11.99 4.19 -13.79
C THR A 11 11.72 3.47 -15.11
N SER A 12 12.21 4.03 -16.23
CA SER A 12 12.19 3.33 -17.52
C SER A 12 12.98 2.02 -17.50
N ALA A 13 13.91 1.81 -16.56
CA ALA A 13 14.64 0.55 -16.45
C ALA A 13 13.74 -0.61 -16.01
N ALA A 14 12.71 -0.32 -15.20
CA ALA A 14 11.71 -1.30 -14.77
C ALA A 14 10.50 -1.39 -15.73
N SER A 15 10.53 -0.69 -16.87
CA SER A 15 9.36 -0.58 -17.77
C SER A 15 9.02 -1.85 -18.54
N GLU A 16 9.95 -2.78 -18.66
CA GLU A 16 9.73 -4.08 -19.30
C GLU A 16 9.08 -5.11 -18.36
N ASP A 17 9.06 -4.83 -17.05
CA ASP A 17 8.39 -5.69 -16.07
C ASP A 17 6.87 -5.43 -16.10
N PRO A 18 6.03 -6.46 -16.33
CA PRO A 18 4.58 -6.29 -16.43
C PRO A 18 3.91 -5.91 -15.10
N VAL A 19 4.57 -6.16 -13.97
CA VAL A 19 4.13 -5.80 -12.62
C VAL A 19 4.64 -4.42 -12.25
N PHE A 20 5.91 -4.11 -12.54
CA PHE A 20 6.54 -2.89 -12.04
C PHE A 20 6.61 -1.73 -13.04
N GLY A 21 6.27 -1.95 -14.31
CA GLY A 21 6.21 -0.87 -15.31
C GLY A 21 5.22 0.23 -14.93
N GLY A 22 5.74 1.42 -14.61
CA GLY A 22 4.94 2.57 -14.17
C GLY A 22 4.42 2.46 -12.73
N ALA A 23 4.87 1.46 -11.96
CA ALA A 23 4.45 1.26 -10.59
C ALA A 23 4.93 2.40 -9.68
N ARG A 24 4.04 2.81 -8.77
CA ARG A 24 4.38 3.62 -7.62
C ARG A 24 4.21 2.77 -6.38
N VAL A 25 5.27 2.58 -5.61
CA VAL A 25 5.26 1.74 -4.40
C VAL A 25 5.33 2.63 -3.16
N PHE A 26 4.51 2.35 -2.15
CA PHE A 26 4.67 2.93 -0.82
C PHE A 26 5.39 1.93 0.10
N ILE A 27 6.52 2.33 0.66
CA ILE A 27 7.30 1.49 1.57
C ILE A 27 6.78 1.64 2.99
N HIS A 28 6.20 0.56 3.53
CA HIS A 28 5.66 0.54 4.89
C HIS A 28 6.62 -0.10 5.90
N GLN A 29 7.66 -0.81 5.43
CA GLN A 29 8.72 -1.37 6.27
C GLN A 29 10.08 -1.23 5.56
N HIS A 30 11.10 -0.80 6.29
CA HIS A 30 12.49 -0.79 5.83
C HIS A 30 13.46 -0.90 7.01
N ASP A 31 14.05 -2.08 7.18
CA ASP A 31 14.95 -2.40 8.29
C ASP A 31 16.10 -3.33 7.86
N ALA A 32 16.91 -3.80 8.83
CA ALA A 32 18.08 -4.64 8.53
C ALA A 32 17.73 -6.01 7.93
N GLY A 33 16.48 -6.45 8.02
CA GLY A 33 15.97 -7.69 7.44
C GLY A 33 15.44 -7.53 6.02
N GLY A 34 15.28 -6.30 5.51
CA GLY A 34 14.75 -6.03 4.18
C GLY A 34 13.72 -4.91 4.14
N ALA A 35 12.93 -4.90 3.07
CA ALA A 35 11.89 -3.90 2.83
C ALA A 35 10.57 -4.53 2.43
N ALA A 36 9.47 -3.85 2.75
CA ALA A 36 8.16 -4.21 2.25
C ALA A 36 7.33 -2.97 1.89
N GLY A 37 6.54 -3.11 0.83
CA GLY A 37 5.72 -2.03 0.30
C GLY A 37 4.51 -2.53 -0.48
N HIS A 38 3.66 -1.60 -0.90
CA HIS A 38 2.54 -1.90 -1.79
C HIS A 38 2.57 -1.01 -3.02
N ILE A 39 2.33 -1.59 -4.20
CA ILE A 39 2.00 -0.82 -5.39
C ILE A 39 0.67 -0.10 -5.14
N VAL A 40 0.69 1.22 -5.27
CA VAL A 40 -0.47 2.05 -4.91
C VAL A 40 -1.29 2.49 -6.10
N ASN A 41 -0.81 2.38 -7.34
CA ASN A 41 -1.45 2.97 -8.52
C ASN A 41 -2.00 1.95 -9.53
N GLN A 42 -2.17 0.69 -9.14
CA GLN A 42 -2.68 -0.39 -10.00
C GLN A 42 -4.04 -0.93 -9.50
N PRO A 43 -5.19 -0.35 -9.90
CA PRO A 43 -6.49 -0.87 -9.52
C PRO A 43 -6.79 -2.20 -10.24
N LEU A 44 -7.40 -3.16 -9.54
CA LEU A 44 -7.75 -4.48 -10.10
C LEU A 44 -9.07 -4.49 -10.89
N GLY A 45 -9.80 -3.37 -10.92
CA GLY A 45 -11.15 -3.30 -11.50
C GLY A 45 -12.18 -4.10 -10.70
N ARG A 46 -11.85 -4.47 -9.46
CA ARG A 46 -12.72 -5.16 -8.50
C ARG A 46 -12.85 -4.36 -7.22
N THR A 47 -13.90 -4.65 -6.48
CA THR A 47 -14.24 -3.98 -5.22
C THR A 47 -14.37 -4.99 -4.08
N LEU A 48 -14.13 -4.54 -2.85
CA LEU A 48 -14.14 -5.39 -1.65
C LEU A 48 -15.45 -6.15 -1.48
N ASN A 49 -16.59 -5.53 -1.81
CA ASN A 49 -17.92 -6.13 -1.67
C ASN A 49 -18.27 -7.18 -2.74
N GLU A 50 -17.38 -7.43 -3.70
CA GLU A 50 -17.47 -8.61 -4.57
C GLU A 50 -17.02 -9.90 -3.86
N LEU A 51 -16.27 -9.77 -2.75
CA LEU A 51 -15.91 -10.89 -1.90
C LEU A 51 -17.10 -11.23 -1.00
N ALA A 52 -17.49 -12.51 -0.98
CA ALA A 52 -18.68 -12.98 -0.24
C ALA A 52 -18.64 -12.63 1.25
N GLU A 53 -17.45 -12.60 1.86
CA GLU A 53 -17.25 -12.22 3.27
C GLU A 53 -17.57 -10.74 3.55
N PHE A 54 -17.46 -9.87 2.55
CA PHE A 54 -17.64 -8.41 2.68
C PHE A 54 -18.76 -7.86 1.79
N ALA A 55 -19.70 -8.70 1.38
CA ALA A 55 -20.76 -8.32 0.42
C ALA A 55 -21.65 -7.15 0.89
N ASP A 56 -21.70 -6.90 2.20
CA ASP A 56 -22.43 -5.79 2.83
C ASP A 56 -21.59 -4.51 3.02
N ALA A 57 -20.29 -4.55 2.69
CA ALA A 57 -19.42 -3.39 2.71
C ALA A 57 -19.72 -2.43 1.54
N PRO A 58 -19.41 -1.13 1.67
CA PRO A 58 -19.39 -0.23 0.53
C PRO A 58 -18.43 -0.70 -0.57
N ALA A 59 -18.68 -0.29 -1.81
CA ALA A 59 -17.78 -0.54 -2.93
C ALA A 59 -16.43 0.18 -2.73
N LEU A 60 -15.45 -0.54 -2.20
CA LEU A 60 -14.09 -0.08 -1.98
C LEU A 60 -13.15 -0.73 -3.00
N PRO A 61 -12.47 0.03 -3.88
CA PRO A 61 -11.59 -0.55 -4.90
C PRO A 61 -10.44 -1.37 -4.29
N LEU A 62 -10.18 -2.53 -4.89
CA LEU A 62 -9.00 -3.35 -4.60
C LEU A 62 -7.85 -2.97 -5.55
N TYR A 63 -6.64 -2.93 -5.00
CA TYR A 63 -5.42 -2.64 -5.74
C TYR A 63 -4.52 -3.88 -5.79
N HIS A 64 -3.78 -4.03 -6.88
CA HIS A 64 -2.67 -4.95 -6.93
C HIS A 64 -1.55 -4.35 -6.08
N GLY A 65 -1.23 -4.97 -4.95
CA GLY A 65 -0.21 -4.47 -4.02
C GLY A 65 1.18 -5.00 -4.32
N GLY A 66 1.30 -6.08 -5.09
CA GLY A 66 2.58 -6.65 -5.51
C GLY A 66 2.49 -8.17 -5.72
N PRO A 67 3.57 -8.79 -6.19
CA PRO A 67 3.58 -10.18 -6.62
C PRO A 67 3.60 -11.19 -5.46
N VAL A 68 3.95 -10.75 -4.25
CA VAL A 68 4.07 -11.64 -3.09
C VAL A 68 2.72 -11.72 -2.37
N ASP A 69 2.35 -12.94 -1.99
CA ASP A 69 1.16 -13.24 -1.20
C ASP A 69 -0.17 -12.76 -1.82
N GLY A 70 -0.34 -12.99 -3.13
CA GLY A 70 -1.48 -12.56 -3.93
C GLY A 70 -2.84 -13.19 -3.60
N GLU A 71 -2.95 -13.94 -2.51
CA GLU A 71 -4.21 -14.49 -2.00
C GLU A 71 -4.73 -13.73 -0.76
N HIS A 72 -3.88 -12.91 -0.13
CA HIS A 72 -4.23 -12.19 1.10
C HIS A 72 -4.48 -10.70 0.87
N LEU A 73 -5.37 -10.16 1.71
CA LEU A 73 -5.68 -8.74 1.76
C LEU A 73 -4.77 -8.02 2.74
N PHE A 74 -4.23 -6.89 2.29
CA PHE A 74 -3.48 -5.94 3.10
C PHE A 74 -4.15 -4.58 3.01
N PHE A 75 -3.92 -3.69 3.98
CA PHE A 75 -4.48 -2.35 3.90
C PHE A 75 -3.61 -1.29 4.58
N LEU A 76 -3.73 -0.08 4.05
CA LEU A 76 -3.18 1.15 4.64
C LEU A 76 -4.37 2.05 5.01
N HIS A 77 -4.30 2.72 6.16
CA HIS A 77 -5.35 3.63 6.61
C HIS A 77 -4.80 4.86 7.32
N ARG A 78 -5.66 5.84 7.57
CA ARG A 78 -5.30 7.12 8.20
C ARG A 78 -6.14 7.44 9.45
N ARG A 79 -6.80 6.42 9.98
CA ARG A 79 -7.77 6.51 11.08
C ARG A 79 -7.39 5.61 12.25
N PRO A 80 -6.26 5.87 12.94
CA PRO A 80 -5.87 5.12 14.14
C PRO A 80 -6.88 5.28 15.29
N ASP A 81 -7.75 6.29 15.22
CA ASP A 81 -8.88 6.52 16.13
C ASP A 81 -10.04 5.54 15.91
N LEU A 82 -10.17 4.97 14.71
CA LEU A 82 -11.21 3.98 14.36
C LEU A 82 -10.69 2.55 14.27
N ILE A 83 -9.45 2.39 13.86
CA ILE A 83 -8.83 1.09 13.58
C ILE A 83 -7.64 0.93 14.52
N GLY A 84 -7.80 0.05 15.52
CA GLY A 84 -6.73 -0.26 16.47
C GLY A 84 -5.74 -1.28 15.93
N GLY A 85 -4.53 -1.33 16.52
CA GLY A 85 -3.52 -2.34 16.21
C GLY A 85 -2.73 -2.13 14.92
N GLY A 86 -2.96 -1.03 14.19
CA GLY A 86 -2.15 -0.64 13.04
C GLY A 86 -0.77 -0.13 13.46
N THR A 87 0.22 -0.32 12.59
CA THR A 87 1.60 0.19 12.79
C THR A 87 1.72 1.56 12.12
N ASP A 88 2.23 2.58 12.84
CA ASP A 88 2.54 3.87 12.23
C ASP A 88 3.74 3.72 11.29
N VAL A 89 3.52 4.03 10.01
CA VAL A 89 4.54 3.90 8.96
C VAL A 89 4.97 5.25 8.40
N GLY A 90 4.66 6.33 9.11
CA GLY A 90 5.02 7.70 8.76
C GLY A 90 3.94 8.41 7.94
N ALA A 91 4.06 9.73 7.82
CA ALA A 91 3.14 10.60 7.09
C ALA A 91 1.65 10.45 7.50
N GLY A 92 1.37 10.05 8.75
CA GLY A 92 0.01 9.81 9.23
C GLY A 92 -0.69 8.62 8.55
N VAL A 93 0.09 7.71 7.96
CA VAL A 93 -0.37 6.46 7.37
C VAL A 93 -0.04 5.32 8.34
N PHE A 94 -1.00 4.42 8.48
CA PHE A 94 -0.90 3.24 9.30
C PHE A 94 -1.06 2.00 8.44
N TRP A 95 -0.24 0.98 8.71
CA TRP A 95 -0.29 -0.32 8.06
C TRP A 95 -0.97 -1.36 8.94
N GLY A 96 -1.92 -2.08 8.35
CA GLY A 96 -2.68 -3.13 9.03
C GLY A 96 -3.58 -2.60 10.15
N GLY A 97 -3.85 -3.46 11.13
CA GLY A 97 -4.78 -3.23 12.24
C GLY A 97 -6.02 -4.11 12.18
N ASP A 98 -7.03 -3.77 12.98
CA ASP A 98 -8.30 -4.51 13.03
C ASP A 98 -9.13 -4.26 11.75
N PHE A 99 -9.01 -5.19 10.81
CA PHE A 99 -9.73 -5.12 9.54
C PHE A 99 -11.25 -5.19 9.72
N ALA A 100 -11.74 -5.95 10.72
CA ALA A 100 -13.17 -6.04 10.98
C ALA A 100 -13.74 -4.69 11.46
N ALA A 101 -12.98 -3.97 12.30
CA ALA A 101 -13.31 -2.61 12.70
C ALA A 101 -13.30 -1.64 11.49
N ALA A 102 -12.33 -1.76 10.58
CA ALA A 102 -12.28 -0.95 9.37
C ALA A 102 -13.53 -1.15 8.49
N VAL A 103 -13.93 -2.41 8.25
CA VAL A 103 -15.13 -2.73 7.46
C VAL A 103 -16.41 -2.25 8.17
N ALA A 104 -16.50 -2.41 9.48
CA ALA A 104 -17.63 -1.87 10.26
C ALA A 104 -17.73 -0.35 10.16
N ALA A 105 -16.60 0.36 10.24
CA ALA A 105 -16.55 1.82 10.12
C ALA A 105 -16.91 2.32 8.71
N LEU A 106 -16.51 1.58 7.67
CA LEU A 106 -16.92 1.82 6.27
C LEU A 106 -18.43 1.69 6.11
N ARG A 107 -19.02 0.59 6.60
CA ARG A 107 -20.48 0.37 6.57
C ARG A 107 -21.26 1.47 7.30
N ALA A 108 -20.73 1.94 8.43
CA ALA A 108 -21.32 3.03 9.19
C ALA A 108 -21.13 4.42 8.55
N GLY A 109 -20.33 4.54 7.48
CA GLY A 109 -20.00 5.82 6.84
C GLY A 109 -19.09 6.73 7.67
N THR A 110 -18.46 6.19 8.72
CA THR A 110 -17.57 6.95 9.63
C THR A 110 -16.10 6.93 9.18
N LEU A 111 -15.73 5.93 8.39
CA LEU A 111 -14.45 5.86 7.67
C LEU A 111 -14.69 6.25 6.20
N PRO A 112 -14.15 7.39 5.73
CA PRO A 112 -14.17 7.73 4.32
C PRO A 112 -13.38 6.71 3.49
N VAL A 113 -13.90 6.33 2.33
CA VAL A 113 -13.17 5.44 1.39
C VAL A 113 -11.84 6.03 0.92
N THR A 114 -11.66 7.35 1.04
CA THR A 114 -10.41 8.06 0.75
C THR A 114 -9.38 7.99 1.87
N ASP A 115 -9.71 7.40 3.02
CA ASP A 115 -8.80 7.28 4.17
C ASP A 115 -8.28 5.85 4.36
N ILE A 116 -8.66 4.92 3.48
CA ILE A 116 -8.23 3.53 3.48
C ILE A 116 -7.98 3.04 2.06
N ARG A 117 -6.96 2.19 1.89
CA ARG A 117 -6.71 1.47 0.64
C ARG A 117 -6.46 0.02 0.95
N VAL A 118 -7.09 -0.88 0.18
CA VAL A 118 -6.97 -2.32 0.32
C VAL A 118 -6.25 -2.88 -0.90
N PHE A 119 -5.32 -3.78 -0.63
CA PHE A 119 -4.41 -4.38 -1.59
C PHE A 119 -4.55 -5.90 -1.57
N VAL A 120 -4.29 -6.51 -2.71
CA VAL A 120 -4.03 -7.94 -2.84
C VAL A 120 -2.52 -8.10 -3.04
N GLY A 121 -1.86 -8.79 -2.11
CA GLY A 121 -0.41 -8.96 -2.11
C GLY A 121 0.41 -7.71 -1.78
N TYR A 122 1.73 -7.88 -1.80
CA TYR A 122 2.71 -6.85 -1.48
C TYR A 122 4.02 -7.03 -2.28
N CYS A 123 4.88 -6.02 -2.24
CA CYS A 123 6.24 -6.06 -2.74
C CYS A 123 7.19 -6.28 -1.57
N GLY A 124 8.10 -7.25 -1.70
CA GLY A 124 9.11 -7.54 -0.70
C GLY A 124 10.49 -7.47 -1.31
N TRP A 125 11.46 -7.04 -0.50
CA TRP A 125 12.87 -7.03 -0.81
C TRP A 125 13.63 -7.69 0.32
N ASP A 126 14.62 -8.52 -0.04
CA ASP A 126 15.58 -9.04 0.91
C ASP A 126 16.51 -7.92 1.42
N ALA A 127 17.29 -8.22 2.46
CA ALA A 127 18.20 -7.27 3.08
C ALA A 127 19.19 -6.65 2.06
N GLY A 128 19.09 -5.33 1.87
CA GLY A 128 19.95 -4.55 0.98
C GLY A 128 19.55 -4.58 -0.51
N GLU A 129 18.54 -5.37 -0.88
CA GLU A 129 18.12 -5.50 -2.29
C GLU A 129 17.49 -4.21 -2.79
N LEU A 130 16.63 -3.58 -1.98
CA LEU A 130 15.99 -2.32 -2.37
C LEU A 130 17.01 -1.20 -2.60
N GLU A 131 18.01 -1.07 -1.73
CA GLU A 131 19.07 -0.09 -1.93
C GLU A 131 19.90 -0.35 -3.18
N ALA A 132 20.19 -1.63 -3.49
CA ALA A 132 20.89 -2.00 -4.71
C ALA A 132 20.06 -1.65 -5.95
N GLU A 133 18.76 -1.92 -5.95
CA GLU A 133 17.88 -1.55 -7.07
C GLU A 133 17.76 -0.03 -7.26
N ILE A 134 17.80 0.75 -6.18
CA ILE A 134 17.86 2.22 -6.24
C ILE A 134 19.20 2.68 -6.83
N GLU A 135 20.32 2.08 -6.40
CA GLU A 135 21.66 2.41 -6.92
C GLU A 135 21.79 2.08 -8.41
N ASP A 136 21.21 0.95 -8.84
CA ASP A 136 21.16 0.52 -10.24
C ASP A 136 20.12 1.31 -11.08
N GLY A 137 19.37 2.22 -10.45
CA GLY A 137 18.42 3.12 -11.11
C GLY A 137 17.09 2.49 -11.48
N GLY A 138 16.72 1.37 -10.87
CA GLY A 138 15.39 0.75 -11.01
C GLY A 138 14.26 1.58 -10.38
N TRP A 139 14.59 2.31 -9.30
CA TRP A 139 13.64 3.12 -8.54
C TRP A 139 14.12 4.56 -8.35
N GLU A 140 13.21 5.50 -8.57
CA GLU A 140 13.35 6.88 -8.12
C GLU A 140 12.65 7.06 -6.78
N VAL A 141 13.37 7.57 -5.78
CA VAL A 141 12.83 7.87 -4.46
C VAL A 141 12.16 9.23 -4.51
N LEU A 142 10.85 9.26 -4.32
CA LEU A 142 10.09 10.50 -4.31
C LEU A 142 10.24 11.17 -2.94
N ASP A 143 10.41 12.50 -2.93
CA ASP A 143 10.43 13.26 -1.70
C ASP A 143 9.18 12.95 -0.85
N PRO A 144 9.33 12.77 0.48
CA PRO A 144 8.19 12.61 1.36
C PRO A 144 7.42 13.93 1.37
N SER A 145 6.44 14.06 0.48
CA SER A 145 5.57 15.21 0.46
C SER A 145 4.87 15.29 1.82
N PRO A 146 4.88 16.46 2.51
CA PRO A 146 4.08 16.66 3.70
C PRO A 146 2.57 16.60 3.40
N ALA A 147 2.20 16.65 2.11
CA ALA A 147 0.88 16.28 1.68
C ALA A 147 0.77 14.76 1.68
N LEU A 148 -0.10 14.29 2.56
CA LEU A 148 -0.61 12.92 2.64
C LEU A 148 -0.79 12.33 1.24
N PRO A 149 -0.52 11.03 1.03
CA PRO A 149 -0.86 10.41 -0.23
C PRO A 149 -2.34 10.62 -0.49
N THR A 150 -2.64 11.53 -1.41
CA THR A 150 -3.98 11.66 -1.94
C THR A 150 -4.14 10.43 -2.81
N TRP A 151 -4.82 9.44 -2.25
CA TRP A 151 -5.29 8.26 -2.95
C TRP A 151 -6.12 8.61 -4.22
N GLY A 152 -6.46 9.90 -4.43
CA GLY A 152 -6.96 10.46 -5.68
C GLY A 152 -6.00 11.48 -6.28
N GLY A 153 -5.79 11.36 -7.60
CA GLY A 153 -4.96 12.20 -8.45
C GLY A 153 -4.54 11.41 -9.68
#